data_AF-A0A2V6F0Z0-F1
#
_entry.id   AF-A0A2V6F0Z0-F1
#
_cell.length_a   1.000
_cell.length_b   1.000
_cell.length_c   1.000
_cell.angle_alpha   90.00
_cell.angle_beta   90.00
_cell.angle_gamma   90.00
#
_symmetry.space_group_name_H-M   'P 1'
#
loop_
_entity.id
_entity.type
_entity.pdbx_description
1 polymer ?
#
loop_
_entity_poly.entity_id
_entity_poly.type
_entity_poly.pdbx_seq_one_letter_code
_entity_poly.pdbx_strand_id
1 'polypeptide(L)'
;MKDAAKLFVYFFAVVIGGALLAPPLFWSARYVSPFFAKFDFESFFHRALLICAVAFLWPLLRSLRLHSFRDLQLDRNRHAVRDVVAGNLLASLPLLVCSFLLIATRIFILKTAMPWSSLVGVL
;
A
#
# COMPACT_ATOMS: atom_id res chain seq x y z
N MET A 1 -23.50 2.85 -15.87
CA MET A 1 -23.15 1.41 -16.01
C MET A 1 -21.80 1.16 -16.69
N LYS A 2 -21.38 1.94 -17.70
CA LYS A 2 -20.10 1.74 -18.41
C LYS A 2 -18.86 1.89 -17.50
N ASP A 3 -18.90 2.78 -16.51
CA ASP A 3 -17.77 2.98 -15.60
C ASP A 3 -17.61 1.87 -14.57
N ALA A 4 -18.74 1.32 -14.08
CA ALA A 4 -18.73 0.13 -13.22
C ALA A 4 -18.08 -1.07 -13.94
N ALA A 5 -18.40 -1.27 -15.22
CA ALA A 5 -17.77 -2.32 -16.03
C ALA A 5 -16.26 -2.12 -16.16
N LYS A 6 -15.77 -0.88 -16.34
CA LYS A 6 -14.32 -0.59 -16.36
C LYS A 6 -13.64 -0.92 -15.04
N LEU A 7 -14.31 -0.65 -13.92
CA LEU A 7 -13.82 -0.96 -12.57
C LEU A 7 -13.72 -2.48 -12.35
N PHE A 8 -14.72 -3.24 -12.82
CA PHE A 8 -14.65 -4.70 -12.81
C PHE A 8 -13.51 -5.23 -13.68
N VAL A 9 -13.38 -4.74 -14.91
CA VAL A 9 -12.27 -5.14 -15.81
C VAL A 9 -10.92 -4.85 -15.17
N TYR A 10 -10.77 -3.69 -14.52
CA TYR A 10 -9.57 -3.36 -13.77
C TYR A 10 -9.32 -4.32 -12.61
N PHE A 11 -10.34 -4.62 -11.81
CA PHE A 11 -10.20 -5.57 -10.71
C PHE A 11 -9.70 -6.94 -11.21
N PHE A 12 -10.31 -7.47 -12.28
CA PHE A 12 -9.84 -8.72 -12.89
C PHE A 12 -8.43 -8.61 -13.46
N ALA A 13 -8.09 -7.52 -14.13
CA ALA A 13 -6.75 -7.30 -14.68
C ALA A 13 -5.68 -7.25 -13.57
N VAL A 14 -5.97 -6.62 -12.43
CA VAL A 14 -5.09 -6.59 -11.26
C VAL A 14 -4.93 -7.97 -10.64
N VAL A 15 -6.03 -8.71 -10.47
CA VAL A 15 -5.98 -10.07 -9.90
C VAL A 15 -5.19 -11.02 -10.79
N ILE A 16 -5.46 -11.01 -12.10
CA ILE A 16 -4.74 -11.84 -13.08
C ILE A 16 -3.28 -11.41 -13.15
N GLY A 17 -3.01 -10.10 -13.20
CA GLY A 17 -1.65 -9.56 -13.19
C GLY A 17 -0.87 -9.99 -11.95
N GLY A 18 -1.45 -9.85 -10.77
CA GLY A 18 -0.82 -10.26 -9.51
C GLY A 18 -0.60 -11.78 -9.44
N ALA A 19 -1.55 -12.58 -9.92
CA ALA A 19 -1.42 -14.03 -10.00
C ALA A 19 -0.30 -14.47 -10.96
N LEU A 20 -0.10 -13.75 -12.07
CA LEU A 20 1.00 -14.01 -13.01
C LEU A 20 2.35 -13.50 -12.50
N LEU A 21 2.35 -12.38 -11.77
CA LEU A 21 3.57 -11.75 -11.24
C LEU A 21 4.08 -12.43 -9.95
N ALA A 22 3.22 -13.08 -9.18
CA ALA A 22 3.59 -13.70 -7.91
C ALA A 22 4.59 -14.88 -8.05
N PRO A 23 4.41 -15.87 -8.96
CA PRO A 23 5.37 -16.95 -9.16
C PRO A 23 6.79 -16.50 -9.52
N PRO A 24 7.02 -15.61 -10.51
CA PRO A 24 8.36 -15.15 -10.81
C PRO A 24 8.98 -14.37 -9.65
N LEU A 25 8.20 -13.56 -8.90
CA LEU A 25 8.67 -12.87 -7.71
C LEU A 25 9.14 -13.85 -6.62
N PHE A 26 8.34 -14.90 -6.38
CA PHE A 26 8.63 -15.88 -5.34
C PHE A 26 9.91 -16.67 -5.64
N TRP A 27 10.06 -17.13 -6.88
CA TRP A 27 11.27 -17.85 -7.28
C TRP A 27 12.50 -16.95 -7.29
N SER A 28 12.41 -15.76 -7.89
CA SER A 28 13.55 -14.83 -7.96
C SER A 28 14.03 -14.42 -6.57
N ALA A 29 13.11 -14.13 -5.65
CA ALA A 29 13.47 -13.72 -4.29
C ALA A 29 14.26 -14.80 -3.53
N ARG A 30 13.93 -16.08 -3.76
CA ARG A 30 14.61 -17.21 -3.13
C ARG A 30 16.02 -17.43 -3.66
N TYR A 31 16.29 -17.08 -4.92
CA TYR A 31 17.65 -17.10 -5.48
C TYR A 31 18.51 -15.94 -4.97
N VAL A 32 17.91 -14.79 -4.67
CA VAL A 32 18.65 -13.59 -4.23
C VAL A 32 19.12 -13.71 -2.78
N SER A 33 18.26 -14.19 -1.87
CA SER A 33 18.65 -14.34 -0.46
C SER A 33 17.82 -15.39 0.28
N PRO A 34 18.45 -16.21 1.15
CA PRO A 34 17.73 -17.14 2.01
C PRO A 34 16.81 -16.44 3.02
N PHE A 35 16.95 -15.12 3.24
CA PHE A 35 16.02 -14.35 4.06
C PHE A 35 14.58 -14.43 3.54
N PHE A 36 14.41 -14.40 2.21
CA PHE A 36 13.09 -14.45 1.58
C PHE A 36 12.43 -15.83 1.65
N ALA A 37 13.21 -16.88 1.91
CA ALA A 37 12.69 -18.24 2.08
C ALA A 37 11.84 -18.42 3.36
N LYS A 38 11.87 -17.44 4.28
CA LYS A 38 11.04 -17.42 5.49
C LYS A 38 9.60 -16.96 5.24
N PHE A 39 9.32 -16.34 4.09
CA PHE A 39 8.00 -15.82 3.76
C PHE A 39 7.24 -16.79 2.86
N ASP A 40 5.97 -17.03 3.19
CA ASP A 40 5.09 -17.85 2.36
C ASP A 40 4.74 -17.18 1.04
N PHE A 41 4.36 -18.00 0.05
CA PHE A 41 3.91 -17.54 -1.26
C PHE A 41 2.79 -16.50 -1.16
N GLU A 42 1.89 -16.63 -0.18
CA GLU A 42 0.80 -15.68 0.05
C GLU A 42 1.30 -14.25 0.27
N SER A 43 2.41 -14.06 1.00
CA SER A 43 3.00 -12.73 1.21
C SER A 43 3.49 -12.10 -0.09
N PHE A 44 4.01 -12.91 -1.02
CA PHE A 44 4.43 -12.42 -2.34
C PHE A 44 3.23 -12.13 -3.23
N PHE A 45 2.16 -12.91 -3.15
CA PHE A 45 0.93 -12.68 -3.88
C PHE A 45 0.26 -11.36 -3.49
N HIS A 46 0.13 -11.06 -2.19
CA HIS A 46 -0.43 -9.78 -1.73
C HIS A 46 0.39 -8.59 -2.23
N ARG A 47 1.72 -8.68 -2.19
CA ARG A 47 2.61 -7.61 -2.70
C ARG A 47 2.51 -7.46 -4.21
N ALA A 48 2.46 -8.58 -4.95
CA ALA A 48 2.27 -8.57 -6.39
C ALA A 48 0.92 -7.96 -6.78
N LEU A 49 -0.15 -8.28 -6.07
CA LEU A 49 -1.46 -7.64 -6.25
C LEU A 49 -1.39 -6.13 -6.03
N LEU A 50 -0.71 -5.66 -4.98
CA LEU A 50 -0.53 -4.23 -4.72
C LEU A 50 0.28 -3.55 -5.83
N ILE A 51 1.38 -4.17 -6.28
CA ILE A 51 2.19 -3.65 -7.39
C ILE A 51 1.35 -3.56 -8.65
N CYS A 52 0.59 -4.60 -9.00
CA CYS A 52 -0.29 -4.60 -10.16
C CYS A 52 -1.42 -3.57 -10.02
N ALA A 53 -2.00 -3.40 -8.83
CA ALA A 53 -3.02 -2.39 -8.57
C ALA A 53 -2.48 -0.99 -8.87
N VAL A 54 -1.29 -0.66 -8.33
CA VAL A 54 -0.65 0.64 -8.57
C VAL A 54 -0.29 0.83 -10.04
N ALA A 55 0.29 -0.20 -10.68
CA ALA A 55 0.66 -0.15 -12.08
C ALA A 55 -0.54 0.02 -13.02
N PHE A 56 -1.66 -0.66 -12.73
CA PHE A 56 -2.89 -0.57 -13.52
C PHE A 56 -3.78 0.63 -13.14
N LEU A 57 -3.49 1.32 -12.03
CA LEU A 57 -4.21 2.52 -11.62
C LEU A 57 -4.09 3.60 -12.71
N TRP A 58 -2.89 3.78 -13.26
CA TRP A 58 -2.62 4.73 -14.33
C TRP A 58 -3.43 4.47 -15.61
N PRO A 59 -3.42 3.26 -16.21
CA PRO A 59 -4.26 2.96 -17.37
C PRO A 59 -5.75 3.01 -17.07
N LEU A 60 -6.20 2.71 -15.84
CA LEU A 60 -7.59 2.94 -15.44
C LEU A 60 -7.93 4.43 -15.48
N LEU A 61 -7.12 5.31 -14.87
CA LEU A 61 -7.33 6.76 -14.91
C LEU A 61 -7.39 7.28 -16.37
N ARG A 62 -6.50 6.78 -17.23
CA ARG A 62 -6.50 7.10 -18.66
C ARG A 62 -7.78 6.61 -19.36
N SER A 63 -8.29 5.42 -19.03
CA SER A 63 -9.54 4.87 -19.59
C SER A 63 -10.79 5.65 -19.16
N LEU A 64 -10.75 6.30 -17.99
CA LEU A 64 -11.79 7.23 -17.54
C LEU A 64 -11.66 8.63 -18.16
N ARG A 65 -10.70 8.86 -19.08
CA ARG A 65 -10.38 10.16 -19.69
C ARG A 65 -10.02 11.26 -18.69
N LEU A 66 -9.73 10.93 -17.43
CA LEU A 66 -9.19 11.86 -16.44
C LEU A 66 -7.72 12.12 -16.81
N HIS A 67 -7.49 13.00 -17.77
CA HIS A 67 -6.14 13.32 -18.27
C HIS A 67 -5.44 14.35 -17.40
N SER A 68 -6.17 15.03 -16.52
CA SER A 68 -5.62 16.09 -15.68
C SER A 68 -6.27 16.13 -14.30
N PHE A 69 -5.50 16.48 -13.27
CA PHE A 69 -6.02 16.85 -11.94
C PHE A 69 -7.08 17.95 -12.00
N ARG A 70 -7.09 18.73 -13.09
CA ARG A 70 -8.13 19.72 -13.41
C ARG A 70 -9.50 19.10 -13.72
N ASP A 71 -9.54 17.91 -14.30
CA ASP A 71 -10.79 17.18 -14.58
C ASP A 71 -11.40 16.60 -13.30
N LEU A 72 -10.58 16.38 -12.26
CA LEU A 72 -11.05 16.00 -10.93
C LEU A 72 -11.58 17.19 -10.11
N GLN A 73 -11.68 18.39 -10.71
CA GLN A 73 -12.00 19.64 -10.00
C GLN A 73 -11.10 19.91 -8.78
N LEU A 74 -9.88 19.34 -8.74
CA LEU A 74 -8.87 19.75 -7.76
C LEU A 74 -8.31 21.10 -8.20
N ASP A 75 -9.05 22.14 -7.85
CA ASP A 75 -8.54 23.50 -7.99
C ASP A 75 -7.36 23.72 -7.03
N ARG A 76 -6.44 24.61 -7.40
CA ARG A 76 -5.24 24.88 -6.58
C ARG A 76 -5.70 25.54 -5.28
N ASN A 77 -5.87 24.75 -4.24
CA ASN A 77 -6.30 25.26 -2.95
C ASN A 77 -5.26 26.24 -2.41
N ARG A 78 -5.66 27.51 -2.26
CA ARG A 78 -4.83 28.59 -1.73
C ARG A 78 -4.35 28.30 -0.30
N HIS A 79 -5.08 27.45 0.43
CA HIS A 79 -4.76 27.01 1.78
C HIS A 79 -4.32 25.54 1.85
N ALA A 80 -3.79 24.98 0.75
CA ALA A 80 -3.40 23.57 0.68
C ALA A 80 -2.57 23.09 1.88
N VAL A 81 -1.62 23.90 2.35
CA VAL A 81 -0.79 23.55 3.51
C VAL A 81 -1.62 23.44 4.79
N ARG A 82 -2.55 24.38 5.04
CA ARG A 82 -3.40 24.35 6.22
C ARG A 82 -4.32 23.14 6.20
N ASP A 83 -4.89 22.83 5.04
CA ASP A 83 -5.84 21.73 4.92
C ASP A 83 -5.13 20.37 4.97
N VAL A 84 -3.90 20.27 4.46
CA VAL A 84 -3.03 19.10 4.67
C VAL A 84 -2.69 18.94 6.15
N VAL A 85 -2.33 20.02 6.86
CA VAL A 85 -2.02 19.97 8.29
C VAL A 85 -3.26 19.60 9.11
N ALA A 86 -4.41 20.20 8.82
CA ALA A 86 -5.67 19.88 9.49
C ALA A 86 -6.08 18.43 9.23
N GLY A 87 -5.97 17.97 7.97
CA GLY A 87 -6.23 16.57 7.61
C GLY A 87 -5.27 15.61 8.31
N ASN A 88 -3.99 15.93 8.38
CA ASN A 88 -3.00 15.11 9.08
C ASN A 88 -3.24 15.06 10.59
N LEU A 89 -3.58 16.19 11.21
CA LEU A 89 -3.96 16.23 12.63
C LEU A 89 -5.22 15.40 12.88
N LEU A 90 -6.24 15.56 12.03
CA LEU A 90 -7.50 14.84 12.15
C LEU A 90 -7.32 13.34 11.93
N ALA A 91 -6.44 12.92 11.02
CA ALA A 91 -6.11 11.51 10.78
C ALA A 91 -5.22 10.89 11.87
N SER A 92 -4.25 11.65 12.39
CA SER A 92 -3.32 11.15 13.42
C SER A 92 -3.96 11.06 14.81
N LEU A 93 -4.93 11.92 15.12
CA LEU A 93 -5.60 11.95 16.42
C LEU A 93 -6.24 10.60 16.82
N PRO A 94 -7.10 9.95 16.00
CA PRO A 94 -7.65 8.64 16.34
C PRO A 94 -6.57 7.54 16.43
N LEU A 95 -5.52 7.62 15.60
CA LEU A 95 -4.38 6.68 15.68
C LEU A 95 -3.62 6.82 17.00
N LEU A 96 -3.38 8.05 17.45
CA LEU A 96 -2.73 8.33 18.74
C LEU A 96 -3.61 7.88 19.90
N VAL A 97 -4.92 8.14 19.85
CA VAL A 97 -5.87 7.68 20.86
C VAL A 97 -5.91 6.14 20.93
N CYS A 98 -6.03 5.46 19.78
CA CYS A 98 -5.98 4.00 19.75
C CYS A 98 -4.66 3.46 20.28
N SER A 99 -3.53 4.05 19.86
CA SER A 99 -2.20 3.65 20.34
C SER A 99 -2.09 3.79 21.85
N PHE A 100 -2.53 4.92 22.40
CA PHE A 100 -2.56 5.16 23.84
C PHE A 100 -3.44 4.15 24.58
N LEU A 101 -4.65 3.88 24.08
CA LEU A 101 -5.57 2.89 24.67
C LEU A 101 -4.97 1.48 24.65
N LEU A 102 -4.31 1.08 23.56
CA LEU A 102 -3.65 -0.23 23.44
C LEU A 102 -2.48 -0.40 24.41
N ILE A 103 -1.73 0.68 24.67
CA ILE A 103 -0.67 0.69 25.68
C ILE A 103 -1.27 0.68 27.10
N ALA A 104 -2.29 1.50 27.35
CA ALA A 104 -2.94 1.62 28.65
C ALA A 104 -3.63 0.31 29.07
N THR A 105 -4.24 -0.40 28.12
CA THR A 105 -4.86 -1.74 28.33
C THR A 105 -3.84 -2.88 28.44
N ARG A 106 -2.53 -2.59 28.35
CA ARG A 106 -1.42 -3.56 28.44
C ARG A 106 -1.46 -4.68 27.40
N ILE A 107 -2.25 -4.51 26.33
CA ILE A 107 -2.31 -5.44 25.19
C ILE A 107 -1.04 -5.29 24.35
N PHE A 108 -0.50 -4.07 24.23
CA PHE A 108 0.77 -3.80 23.57
C PHE A 108 1.83 -3.34 24.58
N ILE A 109 2.99 -4.00 24.54
CA ILE A 109 4.19 -3.60 25.28
C ILE A 109 5.10 -2.85 24.30
N LEU A 110 5.45 -1.60 24.61
CA LEU A 110 6.47 -0.88 23.87
C LEU A 110 7.80 -1.64 23.99
N LYS A 111 8.24 -2.23 22.88
CA LYS A 111 9.58 -2.82 22.78
C LYS A 111 10.59 -1.68 22.74
N THR A 112 11.15 -1.34 23.90
CA THR A 112 12.14 -0.26 24.05
C THR A 112 13.53 -0.65 23.53
N ALA A 113 13.76 -1.93 23.27
CA ALA A 113 14.98 -2.44 22.65
C ALA A 113 14.68 -2.99 21.26
N MET A 114 14.98 -2.20 20.23
CA MET A 114 15.07 -2.68 18.86
C MET A 114 16.44 -3.36 18.71
N PRO A 115 16.53 -4.67 18.45
CA PRO A 115 17.80 -5.36 18.33
C PRO A 115 18.47 -4.97 17.01
N TRP A 116 19.20 -3.86 17.01
CA TRP A 116 19.97 -3.35 15.86
C TRP A 116 20.96 -4.39 15.31
N SER A 117 21.41 -5.33 16.14
CA SER A 117 22.25 -6.46 15.74
C SER A 117 21.60 -7.39 14.71
N SER A 118 20.27 -7.44 14.64
CA SER A 118 19.54 -8.26 13.66
C SER A 118 19.47 -7.63 12.26
N LEU A 119 19.73 -6.32 12.12
CA LEU A 119 19.81 -5.65 10.82
C LEU A 119 21.09 -6.01 10.06
N VAL A 120 22.20 -6.24 10.78
CA VAL A 120 23.49 -6.62 10.19
C VAL A 120 23.46 -8.03 9.59
N GLY A 121 22.57 -8.91 10.05
CA GLY A 121 22.38 -10.24 9.47
C GLY A 121 21.48 -10.29 8.23
N VAL A 122 20.89 -9.17 7.82
CA VAL A 122 19.95 -9.05 6.69
C VAL A 122 20.54 -8.24 5.52
N LEU A 123 21.55 -7.42 5.78
CA LEU A 123 22.40 -6.76 4.76
C LEU A 123 23.47 -7.72 4.24
#